data_AF-A0AAV8B3T4-F1
#
_entry.id   AF-A0AAV8B3T4-F1
#
_cell.length_a   1.000
_cell.length_b   1.000
_cell.length_c   1.000
_cell.angle_alpha   90.00
_cell.angle_beta   90.00
_cell.angle_gamma   90.00
#
_symmetry.space_group_name_H-M   'P 1'
#
loop_
_entity.id
_entity.type
_entity.pdbx_description
1 polymer ?
#
loop_
_entity_poly.entity_id
_entity_poly.type
_entity_poly.pdbx_seq_one_letter_code
_entity_poly.pdbx_strand_id
1 'polypeptide(L)'
;MLWKKLVQFGKGFFLIKKKNLLQPITTGEVRLISQNCLATVGQVGNVGVTRKSLGRAGSKCWLGKRPVVRGAAMNPVDHPHGGGEGKAPIGRKKPATPWGYPALGRKSRKRRKYSDSLILRRRK
;
A
#
# COMPACT_ATOMS: atom_id res chain seq x y z
N MET A 1 24.62 4.58 6.01
CA MET A 1 24.01 3.29 6.42
C MET A 1 22.48 3.38 6.30
N LEU A 2 21.89 2.90 5.20
CA LEU A 2 20.45 2.90 5.01
C LEU A 2 20.01 1.48 4.66
N TRP A 3 19.87 0.65 5.68
CA TRP A 3 19.26 -0.67 5.54
C TRP A 3 17.78 -0.45 5.18
N LYS A 4 17.46 -0.42 3.88
CA LYS A 4 16.06 -0.51 3.43
C LYS A 4 15.57 -1.93 3.71
N LYS A 5 15.11 -2.17 4.94
CA LYS A 5 14.45 -3.42 5.34
C LYS A 5 13.20 -3.63 4.49
N LEU A 6 13.20 -4.68 3.68
CA LEU A 6 11.99 -5.27 3.09
C LEU A 6 11.46 -6.39 4.00
N VAL A 7 11.39 -6.15 5.31
CA VAL A 7 10.94 -7.16 6.27
C VAL A 7 9.56 -6.75 6.81
N GLN A 8 8.57 -7.60 6.59
CA GLN A 8 7.23 -7.48 7.19
C GLN A 8 6.78 -8.90 7.60
N PHE A 9 5.99 -8.99 8.68
CA PHE A 9 5.49 -10.24 9.24
C PHE A 9 4.70 -11.07 8.22
N GLY A 10 4.87 -12.40 8.26
CA GLY A 10 4.23 -13.34 7.34
C GLY A 10 4.73 -13.29 5.89
N LYS A 11 5.73 -12.45 5.56
CA LYS A 11 6.25 -12.30 4.20
C LYS A 11 7.43 -13.24 3.95
N GLY A 12 7.39 -13.93 2.81
CA GLY A 12 8.52 -14.63 2.22
C GLY A 12 8.87 -14.05 0.84
N PHE A 13 10.10 -14.28 0.39
CA PHE A 13 10.59 -13.91 -0.93
C PHE A 13 11.11 -15.16 -1.62
N PHE A 14 10.81 -15.31 -2.92
CA PHE A 14 11.50 -16.29 -3.75
C PHE A 14 12.67 -15.61 -4.46
N LEU A 15 13.86 -16.18 -4.27
CA LEU A 15 15.02 -15.91 -5.10
C LEU A 15 14.94 -16.83 -6.33
N ILE A 16 14.71 -16.26 -7.51
CA ILE A 16 14.75 -17.03 -8.75
C ILE A 16 16.23 -17.15 -9.15
N LYS A 17 16.83 -18.28 -8.76
CA LYS A 17 18.27 -18.60 -8.78
C LYS A 17 19.03 -18.28 -10.08
N LYS A 18 18.36 -18.19 -11.24
CA LYS A 18 19.06 -18.07 -12.53
C LYS A 18 19.39 -16.62 -13.00
N LYS A 19 18.87 -15.54 -12.38
CA LYS A 19 19.04 -14.17 -12.93
C LYS A 19 19.11 -12.99 -11.91
N ASN A 20 19.52 -13.19 -10.65
CA ASN A 20 19.50 -12.13 -9.61
C ASN A 20 18.11 -11.45 -9.43
N LEU A 21 17.05 -12.22 -9.67
CA LEU A 21 15.67 -11.76 -9.61
C LEU A 21 15.06 -12.07 -8.25
N LEU A 22 14.42 -11.07 -7.67
CA LEU A 22 13.62 -11.18 -6.46
C LEU A 22 12.14 -11.00 -6.78
N GLN A 23 11.35 -12.00 -6.41
CA GLN A 23 9.90 -11.97 -6.49
C GLN A 23 9.32 -12.10 -5.08
N PRO A 24 8.77 -11.01 -4.49
CA PRO A 24 8.06 -11.09 -3.23
C PRO A 24 6.74 -11.83 -3.42
N ILE A 25 6.46 -12.81 -2.56
CA ILE A 25 5.22 -13.59 -2.58
C ILE A 25 4.01 -12.67 -2.39
N THR A 26 4.15 -11.62 -1.59
CA THR A 26 3.04 -10.72 -1.22
C THR A 26 2.68 -9.65 -2.26
N THR A 27 3.59 -9.30 -3.16
CA THR A 27 3.34 -8.22 -4.12
C THR A 27 3.29 -8.70 -5.56
N GLY A 28 3.82 -9.88 -5.89
CA GLY A 28 3.84 -10.41 -7.26
C GLY A 28 4.70 -9.64 -8.27
N GLU A 29 5.27 -8.49 -7.87
CA GLU A 29 6.28 -7.73 -8.62
C GLU A 29 7.57 -8.52 -8.77
N VAL A 30 8.21 -8.44 -9.94
CA VAL A 30 9.52 -9.06 -10.19
C VAL A 30 10.56 -7.95 -10.35
N ARG A 31 11.62 -7.98 -9.52
CA ARG A 31 12.66 -6.95 -9.48
C ARG A 31 14.07 -7.55 -9.55
N LEU A 32 14.99 -6.82 -10.16
CA LEU A 32 16.43 -7.09 -10.15
C LEU A 32 17.06 -6.48 -8.90
N ILE A 33 17.95 -7.24 -8.26
CA ILE A 33 18.69 -6.81 -7.06
C ILE A 33 20.18 -7.17 -7.23
N SER A 34 21.06 -6.38 -6.61
CA SER A 34 22.50 -6.63 -6.64
C SER A 34 22.85 -7.96 -5.96
N GLN A 35 23.86 -8.66 -6.48
CA GLN A 35 24.38 -9.92 -5.93
C GLN A 35 24.96 -9.76 -4.53
N ASN A 36 25.46 -8.56 -4.20
CA ASN A 36 26.06 -8.28 -2.90
C ASN A 36 25.01 -8.03 -1.79
N CYS A 37 23.72 -8.17 -2.10
CA CYS A 37 22.65 -7.98 -1.13
C CYS A 37 22.49 -9.22 -0.24
N LEU A 38 22.58 -9.02 1.07
CA LEU A 38 22.30 -10.07 2.05
C LEU A 38 20.81 -10.42 2.05
N ALA A 39 20.51 -11.71 2.15
CA ALA A 39 19.16 -12.24 2.28
C ALA A 39 19.14 -13.41 3.27
N THR A 40 18.09 -13.50 4.08
CA THR A 40 17.84 -14.63 4.96
C THR A 40 16.84 -15.57 4.29
N VAL A 41 17.14 -16.86 4.31
CA VAL A 41 16.23 -17.90 3.81
C VAL A 41 15.18 -18.17 4.87
N GLY A 42 13.90 -18.10 4.48
CA GLY A 42 12.77 -18.41 5.36
C GLY A 42 11.60 -17.45 5.24
N GLN A 43 10.45 -17.85 5.78
CA GLN A 43 9.29 -16.98 5.94
C GLN A 43 9.35 -16.31 7.32
N VAL A 44 9.03 -15.02 7.40
CA VAL A 44 8.89 -14.34 8.69
C VAL A 44 7.70 -14.94 9.46
N GLY A 45 7.94 -15.38 10.70
CA GLY A 45 6.92 -15.98 11.57
C GLY A 45 5.72 -15.06 11.88
N ASN A 46 4.77 -15.57 12.68
CA ASN A 46 3.50 -14.91 13.01
C ASN A 46 2.55 -14.72 11.80
N VAL A 47 2.41 -15.76 10.98
CA VAL A 47 1.54 -15.77 9.77
C VAL A 47 0.07 -15.51 10.11
N GLY A 48 -0.38 -15.90 11.31
CA GLY A 48 -1.77 -15.77 11.75
C GLY A 48 -2.20 -14.38 12.22
N VAL A 49 -1.30 -13.37 12.21
CA VAL A 49 -1.62 -12.03 12.72
C VAL A 49 -2.79 -11.37 11.99
N THR A 50 -2.95 -11.65 10.70
CA THR A 50 -4.04 -11.13 9.86
C THR A 50 -5.41 -11.70 10.21
N ARG A 51 -5.47 -12.86 10.89
CA ARG A 51 -6.73 -13.48 11.33
C ARG A 51 -7.31 -12.85 12.59
N LYS A 52 -6.55 -12.01 13.30
CA LYS A 52 -7.01 -11.35 14.52
C LYS A 52 -7.91 -10.16 14.19
N SER A 53 -9.14 -10.16 14.70
CA SER A 53 -10.03 -9.00 14.66
C SER A 53 -9.77 -8.08 15.88
N LEU A 54 -9.89 -6.77 15.72
CA LEU A 54 -9.64 -5.80 16.80
C LEU A 54 -10.80 -5.71 17.80
N GLY A 55 -11.97 -6.27 17.47
CA GLY A 55 -13.17 -6.43 18.32
C GLY A 55 -13.90 -5.14 18.71
N ARG A 56 -13.17 -4.10 19.12
CA ARG A 56 -13.68 -2.81 19.61
C ARG A 56 -12.94 -1.63 19.00
N ALA A 57 -13.59 -0.47 18.98
CA ALA A 57 -13.00 0.76 18.47
C ALA A 57 -11.72 1.17 19.23
N GLY A 58 -11.71 1.05 20.57
CA GLY A 58 -10.57 1.43 21.41
C GLY A 58 -9.28 0.67 21.11
N SER A 59 -9.37 -0.61 20.72
CA SER A 59 -8.20 -1.42 20.32
C SER A 59 -7.45 -0.80 19.13
N LYS A 60 -8.15 -0.06 18.25
CA LYS A 60 -7.53 0.64 17.12
C LYS A 60 -6.79 1.90 17.57
N CYS A 61 -7.30 2.59 18.60
CA CYS A 61 -6.64 3.74 19.22
C CYS A 61 -5.34 3.34 19.93
N TRP A 62 -5.29 2.15 20.56
CA TRP A 62 -4.06 1.60 21.16
C TRP A 62 -2.93 1.39 20.15
N LEU A 63 -3.28 1.19 18.87
CA LEU A 63 -2.32 1.13 17.77
C LEU A 63 -1.91 2.52 17.23
N GLY A 64 -2.29 3.61 17.91
CA GLY A 64 -2.01 4.99 17.51
C GLY A 64 -2.86 5.48 16.32
N LYS A 65 -3.89 4.75 15.91
CA LYS A 65 -4.74 5.12 14.77
C LYS A 65 -5.99 5.88 15.25
N ARG A 66 -6.06 7.16 14.91
CA ARG A 66 -7.22 8.03 15.18
C ARG A 66 -8.42 7.70 14.26
N PRO A 67 -9.65 8.04 14.67
CA PRO A 67 -10.82 7.91 13.79
C PRO A 67 -10.63 8.76 12.53
N VAL A 68 -11.13 8.26 11.40
CA VAL A 68 -11.06 8.92 10.08
C VAL A 68 -12.48 9.22 9.62
N VAL A 69 -12.73 10.48 9.25
CA VAL A 69 -14.04 10.94 8.77
C VAL A 69 -14.16 10.70 7.26
N ARG A 70 -15.35 10.30 6.80
CA ARG A 70 -15.63 10.12 5.37
C ARG A 70 -15.81 11.48 4.70
N GLY A 71 -15.20 11.70 3.53
CA GLY A 71 -15.33 12.95 2.79
C GLY A 71 -16.77 13.34 2.41
N ALA A 72 -17.67 12.36 2.31
CA ALA A 72 -19.10 12.59 2.05
C ALA A 72 -19.85 13.21 3.25
N ALA A 73 -19.29 13.15 4.46
CA ALA A 73 -19.89 13.73 5.66
C ALA A 73 -19.33 15.15 5.95
N MET A 74 -18.44 15.65 5.10
CA MET A 74 -17.78 16.95 5.28
C MET A 74 -18.53 18.05 4.50
N ASN A 75 -18.16 19.31 4.73
CA ASN A 75 -18.69 20.44 3.95
C ASN A 75 -18.00 20.52 2.57
N PRO A 76 -18.60 21.20 1.57
CA PRO A 76 -18.01 21.39 0.24
C PRO A 76 -16.61 22.03 0.25
N VAL A 77 -16.31 22.87 1.25
CA VAL A 77 -15.02 23.53 1.44
C VAL A 77 -13.91 22.55 1.86
N ASP A 78 -14.26 21.52 2.63
CA ASP A 78 -13.31 20.59 3.23
C ASP A 78 -12.98 19.41 2.32
N HIS A 79 -13.98 18.94 1.56
CA HIS A 79 -13.80 17.77 0.70
C HIS A 79 -14.57 17.90 -0.62
N PRO A 80 -13.99 17.43 -1.75
CA PRO A 80 -14.67 17.31 -3.03
C PRO A 80 -15.95 16.46 -3.07
N HIS A 81 -16.32 15.80 -1.98
CA HIS A 81 -17.55 14.99 -1.90
C HIS A 81 -18.51 15.54 -0.84
N GLY A 82 -18.16 16.68 -0.24
CA GLY A 82 -18.92 17.28 0.83
C GLY A 82 -20.14 18.04 0.32
N GLY A 83 -21.13 18.17 1.20
CA GLY A 83 -22.39 18.84 0.95
C GLY A 83 -23.44 18.00 0.21
N GLY A 84 -24.50 18.69 -0.22
CA GLY A 84 -25.73 18.08 -0.72
C GLY A 84 -26.76 17.86 0.38
N GLU A 85 -28.03 17.73 0.00
CA GLU A 85 -29.12 17.45 0.93
C GLU A 85 -29.11 15.97 1.36
N GLY A 86 -29.12 15.74 2.67
CA GLY A 86 -29.11 14.39 3.24
C GLY A 86 -27.86 13.59 2.86
N LYS A 87 -28.06 12.37 2.33
CA LYS A 87 -26.96 11.49 1.92
C LYS A 87 -26.72 11.61 0.41
N ALA A 88 -25.82 12.52 0.05
CA ALA A 88 -25.51 12.77 -1.35
C ALA A 88 -24.66 11.65 -1.99
N PRO A 89 -24.89 11.33 -3.29
CA PRO A 89 -23.92 10.58 -4.09
C PRO A 89 -22.69 11.45 -4.39
N ILE A 90 -21.63 10.86 -4.95
CA ILE A 90 -20.35 11.54 -5.19
C ILE A 90 -20.47 12.78 -6.10
N GLY A 91 -21.48 12.85 -6.98
CA GLY A 91 -21.75 14.01 -7.85
C GLY A 91 -20.67 14.33 -8.90
N ARG A 92 -19.58 13.54 -8.97
CA ARG A 92 -18.44 13.72 -9.88
C ARG A 92 -18.20 12.46 -10.71
N LYS A 93 -17.64 12.64 -11.92
CA LYS A 93 -17.32 11.54 -12.86
C LYS A 93 -16.41 10.47 -12.23
N LYS A 94 -15.53 10.84 -11.30
CA LYS A 94 -14.64 9.93 -10.56
C LYS A 94 -14.53 10.37 -9.11
N PRO A 95 -14.38 9.42 -8.16
CA PRO A 95 -14.10 9.77 -6.77
C PRO A 95 -12.76 10.50 -6.65
N ALA A 96 -12.74 11.55 -5.84
CA ALA A 96 -11.57 12.38 -5.60
C ALA A 96 -11.03 12.21 -4.17
N THR A 97 -9.74 12.51 -4.04
CA THR A 97 -9.04 12.73 -2.76
C THR A 97 -9.42 14.11 -2.19
N PRO A 98 -9.13 14.41 -0.91
CA PRO A 98 -9.35 15.74 -0.35
C PRO A 98 -8.71 16.87 -1.18
N TRP A 99 -7.56 16.59 -1.81
CA TRP A 99 -6.83 17.52 -2.68
C TRP A 99 -7.29 17.51 -4.15
N GLY A 100 -8.41 16.87 -4.48
CA GLY A 100 -8.99 16.89 -5.83
C GLY A 100 -8.40 15.89 -6.84
N TYR A 101 -7.33 15.15 -6.51
CA TYR A 101 -6.83 14.10 -7.40
C TYR A 101 -7.78 12.90 -7.47
N PRO A 102 -7.88 12.18 -8.61
CA PRO A 102 -8.65 10.94 -8.70
C PRO A 102 -8.15 9.87 -7.73
N ALA A 103 -9.04 9.31 -6.92
CA ALA A 103 -8.71 8.30 -5.91
C ALA A 103 -8.55 6.89 -6.49
N LEU A 104 -9.26 6.59 -7.59
CA LEU A 104 -9.26 5.27 -8.23
C LEU A 104 -8.51 5.29 -9.56
N GLY A 105 -7.75 4.23 -9.84
CA GLY A 105 -7.14 3.94 -11.14
C GLY A 105 -5.93 4.82 -11.55
N ARG A 106 -5.67 5.94 -10.86
CA ARG A 106 -4.51 6.79 -11.16
C ARG A 106 -3.23 6.17 -10.60
N LYS A 107 -2.28 5.82 -11.49
CA LYS A 107 -0.94 5.37 -11.09
C LYS A 107 -0.16 6.54 -10.48
N SER A 108 0.20 6.45 -9.21
CA SER A 108 0.92 7.50 -8.47
C SER A 108 2.45 7.45 -8.57
N ARG A 109 3.02 6.37 -9.15
CA ARG A 109 4.47 6.23 -9.31
C ARG A 109 5.00 7.27 -10.30
N LYS A 110 6.01 8.05 -9.89
CA LYS A 110 6.75 8.99 -10.76
C LYS A 110 7.30 8.27 -11.98
N ARG A 111 7.09 8.85 -13.17
CA ARG A 111 7.68 8.36 -14.44
C ARG A 111 9.19 8.61 -14.43
N ARG A 112 9.96 7.72 -15.07
CA ARG A 112 11.43 7.81 -15.19
C ARG A 112 12.14 7.82 -13.83
N LYS A 113 11.68 6.99 -12.88
CA LYS A 113 12.39 6.80 -11.62
C LYS A 113 13.64 5.95 -11.90
N TYR A 114 14.75 6.24 -11.22
CA TYR A 114 16.01 5.46 -11.34
C TYR A 114 15.82 3.95 -11.18
N SER A 115 14.82 3.52 -10.40
CA SER A 115 14.52 2.11 -10.15
C SER A 115 13.54 1.49 -11.14
N ASP A 116 13.14 2.19 -12.20
CA ASP A 116 12.28 1.63 -13.25
C ASP A 116 13.03 0.58 -14.09
N SER A 117 14.34 0.75 -14.31
CA SER A 117 15.20 -0.24 -15.00
C SER A 117 15.31 -1.57 -14.24
N LEU A 118 15.15 -1.53 -12.92
CA LEU A 118 15.23 -2.70 -12.06
C LEU A 118 13.91 -3.48 -11.96
N ILE A 119 12.83 -3.01 -12.58
CA ILE A 119 11.51 -3.65 -12.49
C ILE A 119 11.21 -4.36 -13.81
N LEU A 120 11.18 -5.69 -13.77
CA LEU A 120 10.88 -6.51 -14.94
C LEU A 120 9.36 -6.70 -15.13
N ARG A 121 8.63 -6.88 -14.03
CA ARG A 121 7.17 -7.05 -14.05
C ARG A 121 6.51 -6.32 -12.88
N ARG A 122 5.44 -5.58 -13.17
CA ARG A 122 4.60 -4.94 -12.15
C ARG A 122 3.60 -5.93 -11.53
N ARG A 123 3.10 -5.59 -10.35
CA ARG A 123 2.05 -6.34 -9.65
C ARG A 123 0.79 -6.35 -10.53
N LYS A 124 0.15 -7.51 -10.59
CA LYS A 124 -1.22 -7.62 -11.10
C LYS A 124 -2.19 -7.22 -10.00
#